data_AF-A0A0D6JN92-F1
#
_entry.id   AF-A0A0D6JN92-F1
#
_cell.length_a   1.000
_cell.length_b   1.000
_cell.length_c   1.000
_cell.angle_alpha   90.00
_cell.angle_beta   90.00
_cell.angle_gamma   90.00
#
_symmetry.space_group_name_H-M   'P 1'
#
loop_
_entity.id
_entity.type
_entity.pdbx_description
1 polymer ?
#
loop_
_entity_poly.entity_id
_entity_poly.type
_entity_poly.pdbx_seq_one_letter_code
_entity_poly.pdbx_strand_id
1 'polypeptide(L)' 'MFRTVRKAVSEAYDPDPRAMVIVAMGSSFLLFSLLSYSAGSSPYYLFALVVAVLSLVCSLAMLAVEALR' A
#
# COMPACT_ATOMS: atom_id res chain seq x y z
N MET A 1 8.49 -20.57 -9.07
CA MET A 1 8.44 -19.84 -7.78
C MET A 1 7.43 -18.70 -7.78
N PHE A 2 7.56 -17.68 -8.64
CA PHE A 2 6.67 -16.51 -8.64
C PHE A 2 5.17 -16.82 -8.84
N ARG A 3 4.83 -17.76 -9.73
CA ARG A 3 3.43 -18.20 -9.91
C ARG A 3 2.83 -18.87 -8.67
N THR A 4 3.64 -19.66 -7.96
CA THR A 4 3.23 -20.36 -6.73
C THR A 4 3.01 -19.36 -5.60
N VAL A 5 3.92 -18.40 -5.44
CA VAL A 5 3.78 -17.31 -4.45
C VAL A 5 2.57 -16.45 -4.79
N ARG A 6 2.39 -16.05 -6.05
CA ARG A 6 1.22 -15.26 -6.48
C ARG A 6 -0.10 -15.99 -6.22
N LYS A 7 -0.16 -17.30 -6.49
CA LYS A 7 -1.34 -18.12 -6.24
C LYS A 7 -1.62 -18.25 -4.75
N ALA A 8 -0.60 -18.56 -3.94
CA ALA A 8 -0.75 -18.65 -2.48
C ALA A 8 -1.16 -17.31 -1.86
N VAL A 9 -0.60 -16.19 -2.33
CA VAL A 9 -0.99 -14.85 -1.87
C VAL A 9 -2.41 -14.53 -2.31
N SER A 10 -2.81 -14.82 -3.56
CA SER A 10 -4.19 -14.63 -4.04
C SER A 10 -5.21 -15.52 -3.34
N GLU A 11 -4.81 -16.67 -2.83
CA GLU A 11 -5.69 -17.65 -2.19
C GLU A 11 -5.79 -17.39 -0.67
N ALA A 12 -4.74 -16.84 -0.07
CA ALA A 12 -4.72 -16.43 1.34
C ALA A 12 -5.24 -14.99 1.56
N TYR A 13 -5.03 -14.10 0.60
CA TYR A 13 -5.60 -12.75 0.55
C TYR A 13 -6.61 -12.73 -0.59
N ASP A 14 -7.90 -12.86 -0.27
CA ASP A 14 -8.96 -12.43 -1.18
C ASP A 14 -8.96 -10.89 -1.16
N PRO A 15 -8.39 -10.23 -2.18
CA PRO A 15 -8.14 -8.80 -2.11
C PRO A 15 -9.46 -8.08 -2.39
N ASP A 16 -10.30 -7.91 -1.36
CA ASP A 16 -11.53 -7.14 -1.49
C ASP A 16 -11.16 -5.72 -1.99
N PRO A 17 -11.59 -5.33 -3.21
CA PRO A 17 -11.25 -4.02 -3.76
C PRO A 17 -11.74 -2.88 -2.87
N ARG A 18 -12.81 -3.08 -2.08
CA ARG A 18 -13.28 -2.08 -1.11
C ARG A 18 -12.26 -1.86 0.01
N ALA A 19 -11.69 -2.94 0.54
CA ALA A 19 -10.63 -2.85 1.53
C ALA A 19 -9.39 -2.14 0.97
N MET A 20 -9.03 -2.42 -0.29
CA MET A 20 -7.90 -1.76 -0.95
C MET A 20 -8.12 -0.25 -1.15
N VAL A 21 -9.36 0.19 -1.45
CA VAL A 21 -9.70 1.63 -1.50
C VAL A 21 -9.53 2.30 -0.15
N ILE A 22 -9.96 1.66 0.94
CA ILE A 22 -9.79 2.18 2.31
C ILE A 22 -8.30 2.32 2.65
N VAL A 23 -7.51 1.29 2.33
CA VAL A 23 -6.06 1.32 2.53
C VAL A 23 -5.43 2.44 1.69
N ALA A 24 -5.82 2.60 0.43
CA ALA A 24 -5.31 3.66 -0.44
C ALA A 24 -5.61 5.06 0.14
N MET A 25 -6.85 5.30 0.61
CA MET A 25 -7.24 6.55 1.26
C MET A 25 -6.43 6.81 2.53
N GLY A 26 -6.33 5.82 3.42
CA GLY A 26 -5.58 5.95 4.67
C GLY A 26 -4.08 6.20 4.44
N SER A 27 -3.50 5.47 3.48
CA SER A 27 -2.09 5.63 3.08
C SER A 27 -1.84 7.01 2.48
N SER A 28 -2.76 7.51 1.66
CA SER A 28 -2.67 8.86 1.06
C SER A 28 -2.74 9.96 2.11
N PHE A 29 -3.67 9.84 3.06
CA PHE A 29 -3.79 10.79 4.18
C PHE A 29 -2.53 10.79 5.06
N LEU A 30 -2.01 9.60 5.38
CA LEU A 30 -0.79 9.46 6.18
C LEU A 30 0.41 10.04 5.45
N LEU A 31 0.57 9.74 4.16
CA LEU A 31 1.64 10.29 3.32
C LEU A 31 1.56 11.82 3.24
N PHE A 32 0.36 12.37 3.02
CA PHE A 32 0.13 13.81 3.02
C PHE A 32 0.51 14.45 4.37
N SER A 33 0.15 13.81 5.47
CA SER A 33 0.48 14.28 6.82
C SER A 33 1.99 14.29 7.07
N LEU A 34 2.70 13.22 6.68
CA LEU A 34 4.15 13.12 6.80
C LEU A 34 4.86 14.19 5.95
N LEU A 35 4.43 14.38 4.70
CA LEU A 35 5.03 15.38 3.81
C LEU A 35 4.77 16.81 4.29
N SER A 36 3.63 17.05 4.95
CA SER A 36 3.28 18.36 5.51
C SER A 36 4.12 18.72 6.75
N TYR A 37 4.56 17.71 7.53
CA TYR A 37 5.42 17.90 8.69
C TYR A 37 6.65 16.98 8.60
N SER A 38 7.63 17.45 7.85
CA SER A 38 8.86 16.70 7.58
C SER A 38 9.81 16.70 8.79
N ALA A 39 10.14 15.51 9.28
CA ALA A 39 11.19 15.26 10.28
C ALA A 39 12.29 14.35 9.70
N GLY A 40 12.91 14.78 8.59
CA GLY A 40 13.83 13.97 7.78
C GLY A 40 15.09 13.43 8.48
N SER A 41 15.43 13.95 9.66
CA SER A 41 16.52 13.42 10.51
C SER A 41 16.11 12.25 11.41
N SER A 42 14.80 11.99 11.55
CA SER A 42 14.28 10.91 12.37
C SER A 42 14.22 9.61 11.56
N PRO A 43 14.84 8.51 12.04
CA PRO A 43 14.76 7.21 11.36
C PRO A 43 13.32 6.67 11.34
N TYR A 44 12.52 6.99 12.35
CA TYR A 44 11.10 6.60 12.42
C TYR A 44 10.25 7.33 11.38
N TYR A 45 10.57 8.60 11.10
CA TYR A 45 9.89 9.37 10.05
C TYR A 45 10.16 8.74 8.67
N LEU A 46 11.43 8.44 8.37
CA LEU A 46 11.81 7.80 7.10
C LEU A 46 11.17 6.41 6.95
N PHE A 47 11.15 5.62 8.02
CA PHE A 47 10.49 4.32 8.01
C PHE A 47 8.98 4.46 7.74
N ALA A 48 8.30 5.35 8.47
CA ALA A 48 6.87 5.59 8.28
C ALA A 48 6.57 6.07 6.85
N LEU A 49 7.42 6.94 6.29
CA LEU A 49 7.28 7.45 4.93
C LEU A 49 7.42 6.33 3.88
N VAL A 50 8.43 5.47 4.02
CA VAL A 50 8.63 4.32 3.12
C VAL A 50 7.44 3.37 3.19
N VAL A 51 6.96 3.03 4.40
CA VAL A 51 5.80 2.14 4.58
C VAL A 51 4.53 2.77 3.99
N ALA A 52 4.32 4.06 4.17
CA ALA A 52 3.18 4.78 3.61
C ALA A 52 3.15 4.69 2.07
N VAL A 53 4.30 4.95 1.44
CA VAL A 53 4.45 4.86 -0.02
C VAL A 53 4.24 3.43 -0.50
N LEU A 54 4.84 2.44 0.14
CA LEU A 54 4.69 1.04 -0.25
C LEU A 54 3.23 0.57 -0.10
N SER A 55 2.57 0.90 1.00
CA SER A 55 1.15 0.60 1.23
C SER A 55 0.27 1.21 0.13
N LEU A 56 0.51 2.48 -0.21
CA LEU A 56 -0.22 3.15 -1.28
C LEU A 56 0.02 2.46 -2.63
N VAL A 57 1.26 2.20 -3.01
CA VAL A 57 1.61 1.55 -4.29
C VAL A 57 1.01 0.15 -4.38
N CYS A 58 1.09 -0.66 -3.32
CA CYS A 58 0.52 -2.01 -3.30
C CYS A 58 -1.01 -1.99 -3.44
N SER A 59 -1.69 -1.08 -2.73
CA SER A 59 -3.16 -0.96 -2.83
C SER A 59 -3.60 -0.52 -4.23
N LEU A 60 -2.92 0.45 -4.83
CA LEU A 60 -3.18 0.89 -6.20
C LEU A 60 -2.86 -0.20 -7.23
N ALA A 61 -1.77 -0.96 -7.05
CA ALA A 61 -1.43 -2.07 -7.94
C ALA A 61 -2.49 -3.18 -7.89
N MET A 62 -2.98 -3.53 -6.71
CA MET A 62 -4.08 -4.50 -6.57
C MET A 62 -5.37 -4.00 -7.22
N LEU A 63 -5.74 -2.74 -6.99
CA LEU A 63 -6.92 -2.14 -7.63
C LEU A 63 -6.79 -2.09 -9.14
N ALA A 64 -5.60 -1.77 -9.67
CA ALA A 64 -5.34 -1.77 -11.10
C ALA A 64 -5.44 -3.17 -11.70
N VAL A 65 -4.93 -4.20 -11.00
CA VAL A 65 -5.07 -5.59 -11.43
C VAL A 65 -6.53 -6.03 -11.46
N GLU A 66 -7.31 -5.66 -10.44
CA GLU A 66 -8.75 -6.01 -10.39
C GLU A 66 -9.56 -5.25 -11.45
N ALA A 67 -9.25 -3.97 -11.70
CA ALA A 67 -9.91 -3.18 -12.73
C ALA A 67 -9.60 -3.65 -14.17
N LEU A 68 -8.47 -4.35 -14.37
CA LEU A 68 -8.06 -4.91 -15.65
C LEU A 68 -8.56 -6.35 -15.87
N ARG A 69 -9.20 -6.96 -14.87
CA ARG A 69 -9.69 -8.33 -14.89
C ARG A 69 -11.13 -8.42 -15.42
#